data_AF-A0A7X6TL23-F1
#
_entry.id   AF-A0A7X6TL23-F1
#
_cell.length_a   1.000
_cell.length_b   1.000
_cell.length_c   1.000
_cell.angle_alpha   90.00
_cell.angle_beta   90.00
_cell.angle_gamma   90.00
#
_symmetry.space_group_name_H-M   'P 1'
#
loop_
_entity.id
_entity.type
_entity.pdbx_description
1 polymer ?
#
loop_
_entity_poly.entity_id
_entity_poly.type
_entity_poly.pdbx_seq_one_letter_code
_entity_poly.pdbx_strand_id
1 'polypeptide(L)'
;MQISQLNLASDDYGKWRQLLLRVGLRPEQGLDESWGLFESGRLIAAGSRQESILKCIAVAPEHQGGKAFDLIIAQLLQSIRDYQSKKREQIRRSAAAEIKGSKVSFPAEIPGWDSIFVYTKAASAEAFSWFGFEILASVDSQLVFMERPGESGGLQNYLKFLTARTQDWQKNQPDFAVDKPFPSTGGQPPVSSIVMHANPFTLGHLYLAERAAEESSLVHLFILSEESPDFPSADRLRIVEETTGRISNLIVHPSGPYLVSAATFPSYFIPTEDKVTALQAQLDAKIFLSHIAPALSIQRRYVGTEPLSNATNLYNEAMKAVFANELELVIVPRFQSADGQPVSASGVRGLYREENWQELAKLVPPATLAYLKEHWNEGVQEHGE
;
A
#
# COMPACT_ATOMS: atom_id res chain seq x y z
N MET A 1 -4.14 24.36 -28.82
CA MET A 1 -4.51 23.53 -27.66
C MET A 1 -4.08 24.25 -26.38
N GLN A 2 -4.86 24.19 -25.32
CA GLN A 2 -4.60 24.86 -24.04
C GLN A 2 -4.78 23.87 -22.90
N ILE A 3 -3.81 23.81 -21.97
CA ILE A 3 -3.91 23.01 -20.75
C ILE A 3 -4.46 23.89 -19.62
N SER A 4 -5.39 23.36 -18.84
CA SER A 4 -5.86 23.98 -17.60
C SER A 4 -6.22 22.94 -16.54
N GLN A 5 -6.13 23.33 -15.27
CA GLN A 5 -6.64 22.51 -14.17
C GLN A 5 -8.17 22.46 -14.25
N LEU A 6 -8.75 21.30 -13.96
CA LEU A 6 -10.18 21.07 -13.92
C LEU A 6 -10.68 21.14 -12.48
N ASN A 7 -11.77 21.85 -12.24
CA ASN A 7 -12.45 21.84 -10.95
C ASN A 7 -13.55 20.78 -10.96
N LEU A 8 -13.30 19.60 -10.38
CA LEU A 8 -14.28 18.51 -10.34
C LEU A 8 -15.46 18.75 -9.39
N ALA A 9 -15.49 19.87 -8.67
CA ALA A 9 -16.66 20.35 -7.94
C ALA A 9 -17.53 21.34 -8.76
N SER A 10 -17.19 21.57 -10.03
CA SER A 10 -17.92 22.46 -10.95
C SER A 10 -18.40 21.73 -12.21
N ASP A 11 -18.88 22.49 -13.19
CA ASP A 11 -19.28 22.00 -14.51
C ASP A 11 -18.17 21.24 -15.27
N ASP A 12 -16.90 21.40 -14.89
CA ASP A 12 -15.80 20.63 -15.48
C ASP A 12 -15.93 19.13 -15.22
N TYR A 13 -16.57 18.73 -14.11
CA TYR A 13 -16.87 17.32 -13.83
C TYR A 13 -17.69 16.68 -14.94
N GLY A 14 -18.70 17.38 -15.47
CA GLY A 14 -19.54 16.87 -16.55
C GLY A 14 -18.74 16.60 -17.82
N LYS A 15 -17.86 17.53 -18.21
CA LYS A 15 -16.98 17.40 -19.39
C LYS A 15 -15.98 16.26 -19.20
N TRP A 16 -15.34 16.20 -18.03
CA TRP A 16 -14.38 15.16 -17.68
C TRP A 16 -15.01 13.77 -17.67
N ARG A 17 -16.14 13.60 -17.00
CA ARG A 17 -16.91 12.34 -16.96
C ARG A 17 -17.33 11.89 -18.35
N GLN A 18 -17.81 12.81 -19.20
CA GLN A 18 -18.20 12.48 -20.57
C GLN A 18 -17.00 11.97 -21.38
N LEU A 19 -15.84 12.61 -21.27
CA LEU A 19 -14.63 12.15 -21.95
C LEU A 19 -14.19 10.76 -21.46
N LEU A 20 -14.17 10.52 -20.15
CA LEU A 20 -13.84 9.22 -19.57
C LEU A 20 -14.74 8.11 -20.11
N LEU A 21 -16.06 8.30 -20.04
CA LEU A 21 -17.03 7.32 -20.51
C LEU A 21 -16.87 7.01 -22.00
N ARG A 22 -16.55 8.03 -22.80
CA ARG A 22 -16.35 7.90 -24.25
C ARG A 22 -15.16 7.01 -24.61
N VAL A 23 -14.15 6.91 -23.73
CA VAL A 23 -13.00 6.01 -23.90
C VAL A 23 -13.12 4.72 -23.07
N GLY A 24 -14.31 4.45 -22.51
CA GLY A 24 -14.59 3.24 -21.73
C GLY A 24 -13.98 3.25 -20.31
N LEU A 25 -13.72 4.43 -19.76
CA LEU A 25 -13.31 4.63 -18.37
C LEU A 25 -14.49 5.15 -17.54
N ARG A 26 -14.39 5.01 -16.22
CA ARG A 26 -15.38 5.46 -15.25
C ARG A 26 -14.80 6.59 -14.38
N PRO A 27 -15.63 7.52 -13.89
CA PRO A 27 -15.20 8.45 -12.85
C PRO A 27 -14.70 7.72 -11.60
N GLU A 28 -13.65 8.26 -10.99
CA GLU A 28 -13.12 7.84 -9.70
C GLU A 28 -13.20 9.01 -8.71
N GLN A 29 -13.30 8.69 -7.42
CA GLN A 29 -13.24 9.67 -6.33
C GLN A 29 -11.83 9.69 -5.71
N GLY A 30 -11.58 10.63 -4.78
CA GLY A 30 -10.29 10.70 -4.07
C GLY A 30 -9.12 11.19 -4.93
N LEU A 31 -9.40 11.93 -6.00
CA LEU A 31 -8.39 12.54 -6.87
C LEU A 31 -7.95 13.89 -6.29
N ASP A 32 -6.64 14.12 -6.20
CA ASP A 32 -6.08 15.36 -5.67
C ASP A 32 -6.16 16.49 -6.69
N GLU A 33 -5.79 16.19 -7.94
CA GLU A 33 -5.76 17.15 -9.03
C GLU A 33 -6.18 16.48 -10.35
N SER A 34 -6.86 17.25 -11.19
CA SER A 34 -7.23 16.85 -12.55
C SER A 34 -6.90 17.96 -13.53
N TRP A 35 -6.40 17.59 -14.70
CA TRP A 35 -5.95 18.49 -15.74
C TRP A 35 -6.60 18.12 -17.07
N GLY A 36 -6.95 19.15 -17.86
CA GLY A 36 -7.61 19.01 -19.14
C GLY A 36 -6.89 19.74 -20.24
N LEU A 37 -6.86 19.14 -21.43
CA LEU A 37 -6.37 19.73 -22.66
C LEU A 37 -7.58 20.12 -23.52
N PHE A 38 -7.67 21.38 -23.87
CA PHE A 38 -8.75 21.96 -24.65
C PHE A 38 -8.30 22.34 -26.06
N GLU A 39 -9.16 22.07 -27.03
CA GLU A 39 -9.04 22.56 -28.40
C GLU A 39 -10.39 23.15 -28.83
N SER A 40 -10.37 24.41 -29.26
CA SER A 40 -11.58 25.16 -29.65
C SER A 40 -12.70 25.11 -28.58
N GLY A 41 -12.31 25.19 -27.30
CA GLY A 41 -13.25 25.15 -26.16
C GLY A 41 -13.75 23.74 -25.78
N ARG A 42 -13.37 22.69 -26.52
CA ARG A 42 -13.73 21.30 -26.24
C ARG A 42 -12.61 20.59 -25.49
N LEU A 43 -12.96 19.82 -24.45
CA LEU A 43 -12.03 18.94 -23.75
C LEU A 43 -11.67 17.75 -24.65
N ILE A 44 -10.41 17.63 -25.05
CA ILE A 44 -9.91 16.60 -25.97
C ILE A 44 -9.02 15.56 -25.29
N ALA A 45 -8.42 15.91 -24.15
CA ALA A 45 -7.73 14.95 -23.30
C ALA A 45 -7.84 15.40 -21.83
N ALA A 46 -7.77 14.44 -20.91
CA ALA A 46 -7.73 14.71 -19.49
C ALA A 46 -6.90 13.65 -18.77
N GLY A 47 -6.42 14.00 -17.59
CA GLY A 47 -5.81 13.06 -16.68
C GLY A 47 -5.78 13.61 -15.27
N SER A 48 -5.65 12.71 -14.31
CA SER A 48 -5.75 13.03 -12.89
C SER A 48 -4.59 12.40 -12.12
N ARG A 49 -4.38 12.84 -10.89
CA ARG A 49 -3.48 12.17 -9.96
C ARG A 49 -4.13 11.97 -8.59
N GLN A 50 -3.69 10.93 -7.92
CA GLN A 50 -3.87 10.74 -6.48
C GLN A 50 -2.48 10.44 -5.92
N GLU A 51 -1.99 11.31 -5.04
CA GLU A 51 -0.59 11.34 -4.62
C GLU A 51 0.36 11.30 -5.83
N SER A 52 1.26 10.31 -5.86
CA SER A 52 2.21 10.05 -6.96
C SER A 52 1.70 9.01 -7.97
N ILE A 53 0.38 8.77 -8.02
CA ILE A 53 -0.25 7.81 -8.94
C ILE A 53 -1.00 8.57 -10.04
N LEU A 54 -0.64 8.30 -11.29
CA LEU A 54 -1.37 8.76 -12.46
C LEU A 54 -2.68 7.96 -12.62
N LYS A 55 -3.80 8.68 -12.74
CA LYS A 55 -5.16 8.10 -12.81
C LYS A 55 -6.01 8.77 -13.88
N CYS A 56 -7.08 8.09 -14.30
CA CYS A 56 -8.12 8.66 -15.18
C CYS A 56 -7.58 9.33 -16.47
N ILE A 57 -6.57 8.74 -17.11
CA ILE A 57 -5.98 9.29 -18.34
C ILE A 57 -6.86 8.94 -19.54
N ALA A 58 -7.39 9.95 -20.22
CA ALA A 58 -8.25 9.81 -21.39
C ALA A 58 -7.87 10.75 -22.52
N VAL A 59 -7.87 10.24 -23.74
CA VAL A 59 -7.67 11.01 -24.98
C VAL A 59 -8.82 10.70 -25.92
N ALA A 60 -9.48 11.75 -26.42
CA ALA A 60 -10.57 11.63 -27.38
C ALA A 60 -10.12 10.80 -28.59
N PRO A 61 -10.94 9.85 -29.10
CA PRO A 61 -10.55 8.95 -30.19
C PRO A 61 -9.96 9.64 -31.42
N GLU A 62 -10.50 10.81 -31.79
CA GLU A 62 -10.05 11.63 -32.91
C GLU A 62 -8.68 12.31 -32.68
N HIS A 63 -8.15 12.28 -31.46
CA HIS A 63 -6.86 12.84 -31.06
C HIS A 63 -5.85 11.77 -30.59
N GLN A 64 -6.19 10.49 -30.69
CA GLN A 64 -5.27 9.38 -30.37
C GLN A 64 -4.14 9.28 -31.40
N GLY A 65 -2.95 8.89 -30.94
CA GLY A 65 -1.74 8.87 -31.77
C GLY A 65 -1.13 10.24 -32.07
N GLY A 66 -1.73 11.32 -31.55
CA GLY A 66 -1.19 12.67 -31.61
C GLY A 66 -0.55 13.12 -30.29
N LYS A 67 -0.29 14.44 -30.18
CA LYS A 67 0.39 15.05 -29.02
C LYS A 67 -0.46 15.15 -27.74
N ALA A 68 -1.75 14.84 -27.81
CA ALA A 68 -2.69 15.08 -26.72
C ALA A 68 -2.35 14.26 -25.46
N PHE A 69 -1.93 13.00 -25.65
CA PHE A 69 -1.43 12.15 -24.58
C PHE A 69 -0.18 12.75 -23.93
N ASP A 70 0.84 13.05 -24.74
CA ASP A 70 2.13 13.55 -24.26
C ASP A 70 2.00 14.83 -23.43
N LEU A 71 1.15 15.75 -23.89
CA LEU A 71 0.89 17.02 -23.22
C LEU A 71 0.23 16.82 -21.84
N ILE A 72 -0.73 15.90 -21.73
CA ILE A 72 -1.37 15.57 -20.45
C ILE A 72 -0.39 14.87 -19.50
N ILE A 73 0.38 13.89 -20.00
CA ILE A 73 1.37 13.19 -19.18
C ILE A 73 2.43 14.17 -18.66
N ALA A 74 2.97 15.04 -19.51
CA ALA A 74 3.94 16.05 -19.09
C ALA A 74 3.40 16.97 -17.98
N GLN A 75 2.14 17.40 -18.09
CA GLN A 75 1.49 18.22 -17.06
C GLN A 75 1.33 17.45 -15.73
N LEU A 76 0.89 16.19 -15.79
CA LEU A 76 0.72 15.37 -14.58
C LEU A 76 2.06 15.07 -13.90
N LEU A 77 3.10 14.77 -14.68
CA LEU A 77 4.46 14.60 -14.15
C LEU A 77 4.95 15.87 -13.44
N GLN A 78 4.64 17.06 -13.97
CA GLN A 78 4.95 18.32 -13.29
C GLN A 78 4.16 18.47 -11.98
N SER A 79 2.85 18.22 -12.01
CA SER A 79 2.00 18.28 -10.81
C SER A 79 2.48 17.33 -9.70
N ILE A 80 2.91 16.11 -10.04
CA ILE A 80 3.47 15.16 -9.07
C ILE A 80 4.81 15.65 -8.52
N ARG A 81 5.69 16.25 -9.35
CA ARG A 81 6.95 16.84 -8.85
C ARG A 81 6.68 17.94 -7.83
N ASP A 82 5.70 18.80 -8.08
CA ASP A 82 5.34 19.88 -7.16
C ASP A 82 4.78 19.32 -5.83
N TYR A 83 3.95 18.27 -5.90
CA TYR A 83 3.46 17.53 -4.74
C TYR A 83 4.60 16.90 -3.93
N GLN A 84 5.49 16.15 -4.57
CA GLN A 84 6.62 15.47 -3.91
C GLN A 84 7.58 16.47 -3.26
N SER A 85 7.83 17.63 -3.90
CA SER A 85 8.65 18.69 -3.31
C SER A 85 8.05 19.22 -2.01
N LYS A 86 6.73 19.43 -1.95
CA LYS A 86 6.03 19.88 -0.73
C LYS A 86 6.05 18.81 0.35
N LYS A 87 5.78 17.55 -0.01
CA LYS A 87 5.80 16.40 0.91
C LYS A 87 7.18 16.21 1.55
N ARG A 88 8.26 16.32 0.75
CA ARG A 88 9.64 16.24 1.25
C ARG A 88 9.95 17.30 2.29
N GLU A 89 9.54 18.55 2.05
CA GLU A 89 9.75 19.64 3.00
C GLU A 89 9.00 19.40 4.31
N GLN A 90 7.78 18.88 4.24
CA GLN A 90 7.01 18.49 5.42
C GLN A 90 7.70 17.38 6.22
N ILE A 91 8.17 16.32 5.55
CA ILE A 91 8.89 15.21 6.19
C ILE A 91 10.16 15.73 6.89
N ARG A 92 10.94 16.59 6.23
CA ARG A 92 12.15 17.18 6.82
C ARG A 92 11.86 18.02 8.06
N ARG A 93 10.77 18.78 8.06
CA ARG A 93 10.35 19.57 9.24
C ARG A 93 9.92 18.68 10.39
N SER A 94 9.14 17.63 10.14
CA SER A 94 8.72 16.67 11.17
C SER A 94 9.92 15.93 11.76
N ALA A 95 10.85 15.44 10.92
CA ALA A 95 12.07 14.78 11.37
C ALA A 95 12.96 15.71 12.21
N ALA A 96 13.02 17.01 11.89
CA ALA A 96 13.74 17.99 12.70
C ALA A 96 13.05 18.29 14.05
N ALA A 97 11.72 18.15 14.12
CA ALA A 97 10.94 18.33 15.35
C ALA A 97 10.99 17.11 16.28
N GLU A 98 11.16 15.89 15.74
CA GLU A 98 11.23 14.62 16.50
C GLU A 98 12.56 14.38 17.24
N ILE A 99 13.47 15.36 17.26
CA ILE A 99 14.68 15.31 18.10
C ILE A 99 14.34 15.67 19.55
N LYS A 100 13.55 14.82 20.22
CA LYS A 100 13.44 14.73 21.68
C LYS A 100 12.83 13.38 22.10
N GLY A 101 13.70 12.37 22.25
CA GLY A 101 13.44 11.21 23.12
C GLY A 101 12.90 9.93 22.48
N SER A 102 12.46 9.94 21.22
CA SER A 102 11.90 8.74 20.58
C SER A 102 12.96 7.93 19.84
N LYS A 103 13.15 6.66 20.22
CA LYS A 103 13.97 5.66 19.49
C LYS A 103 13.26 5.18 18.21
N VAL A 104 12.86 6.07 17.31
CA VAL A 104 12.20 5.63 16.06
C VAL A 104 13.26 5.00 15.14
N SER A 105 13.07 3.72 14.76
CA SER A 105 14.07 2.91 14.05
C SER A 105 13.98 3.00 12.51
N PHE A 106 13.08 3.82 11.97
CA PHE A 106 12.82 3.89 10.54
C PHE A 106 13.29 5.21 9.93
N PRO A 107 13.91 5.18 8.73
CA PRO A 107 14.22 6.41 8.02
C PRO A 107 12.93 7.09 7.58
N ALA A 108 12.93 8.43 7.64
CA ALA A 108 11.80 9.25 7.23
C ALA A 108 11.49 9.15 5.72
N GLU A 109 12.50 8.76 4.91
CA GLU A 109 12.37 8.54 3.47
C GLU A 109 12.62 7.05 3.15
N ILE A 110 11.56 6.27 2.96
CA ILE A 110 11.65 4.87 2.48
C ILE A 110 11.87 4.88 0.96
N PRO A 111 12.87 4.17 0.41
CA PRO A 111 13.09 4.15 -1.04
C PRO A 111 11.81 3.80 -1.81
N GLY A 112 11.58 4.51 -2.91
CA GLY A 112 10.35 4.47 -3.68
C GLY A 112 9.37 5.60 -3.38
N TRP A 113 9.53 6.33 -2.27
CA TRP A 113 8.57 7.36 -1.85
C TRP A 113 8.37 8.50 -2.89
N ASP A 114 9.38 8.78 -3.70
CA ASP A 114 9.36 9.78 -4.78
C ASP A 114 9.15 9.17 -6.18
N SER A 115 8.82 7.88 -6.24
CA SER A 115 8.49 7.23 -7.50
C SER A 115 7.10 7.60 -7.96
N ILE A 116 6.89 7.54 -9.28
CA ILE A 116 5.61 7.84 -9.91
C ILE A 116 5.03 6.55 -10.46
N PHE A 117 3.76 6.30 -10.18
CA PHE A 117 3.11 5.05 -10.54
C PHE A 117 1.99 5.26 -11.55
N VAL A 118 1.74 4.24 -12.35
CA VAL A 118 0.54 4.18 -13.20
C VAL A 118 0.04 2.75 -13.29
N TYR A 119 -1.28 2.62 -13.29
CA TYR A 119 -1.97 1.38 -13.61
C TYR A 119 -2.67 1.58 -14.94
N THR A 120 -2.43 0.68 -15.88
CA THR A 120 -2.95 0.82 -17.24
C THR A 120 -3.27 -0.54 -17.85
N LYS A 121 -3.84 -0.54 -19.06
CA LYS A 121 -4.04 -1.76 -19.85
C LYS A 121 -2.77 -2.10 -20.63
N ALA A 122 -2.56 -3.37 -20.97
CA ALA A 122 -1.37 -3.79 -21.73
C ALA A 122 -1.17 -3.01 -23.04
N ALA A 123 -2.25 -2.68 -23.74
CA ALA A 123 -2.21 -1.91 -24.98
C ALA A 123 -1.71 -0.46 -24.81
N SER A 124 -1.69 0.07 -23.58
CA SER A 124 -1.25 1.44 -23.28
C SER A 124 0.11 1.50 -22.60
N ALA A 125 0.67 0.36 -22.17
CA ALA A 125 1.93 0.31 -21.41
C ALA A 125 3.12 0.90 -22.19
N GLU A 126 3.22 0.60 -23.49
CA GLU A 126 4.31 1.10 -24.34
C GLU A 126 4.34 2.65 -24.38
N ALA A 127 3.18 3.30 -24.36
CA ALA A 127 3.10 4.76 -24.35
C ALA A 127 3.77 5.36 -23.10
N PHE A 128 3.65 4.71 -21.94
CA PHE A 128 4.29 5.16 -20.69
C PHE A 128 5.79 4.85 -20.66
N SER A 129 6.24 3.79 -21.33
CA SER A 129 7.67 3.48 -21.40
C SER A 129 8.50 4.61 -22.03
N TRP A 130 7.94 5.35 -22.99
CA TRP A 130 8.58 6.55 -23.54
C TRP A 130 8.78 7.68 -22.52
N PHE A 131 8.03 7.68 -21.42
CA PHE A 131 8.17 8.62 -20.31
C PHE A 131 9.06 8.09 -19.17
N GLY A 132 9.72 6.93 -19.38
CA GLY A 132 10.61 6.31 -18.40
C GLY A 132 9.90 5.44 -17.37
N PHE A 133 8.69 4.95 -17.67
CA PHE A 133 8.01 3.97 -16.83
C PHE A 133 8.45 2.54 -17.20
N GLU A 134 8.76 1.76 -16.17
CA GLU A 134 9.12 0.36 -16.24
C GLU A 134 7.99 -0.50 -15.68
N ILE A 135 7.76 -1.68 -16.26
CA ILE A 135 6.72 -2.59 -15.79
C ILE A 135 7.21 -3.27 -14.51
N LEU A 136 6.45 -3.12 -13.42
CA LEU A 136 6.70 -3.84 -12.17
C LEU A 136 5.99 -5.20 -12.15
N ALA A 137 4.74 -5.24 -12.60
CA ALA A 137 3.95 -6.45 -12.69
C ALA A 137 2.76 -6.28 -13.66
N SER A 138 2.24 -7.38 -14.17
CA SER A 138 1.03 -7.41 -15.01
C SER A 138 0.09 -8.54 -14.63
N VAL A 139 -1.20 -8.32 -14.81
CA VAL A 139 -2.26 -9.32 -14.66
C VAL A 139 -2.94 -9.46 -16.02
N ASP A 140 -2.51 -10.48 -16.76
CA ASP A 140 -2.90 -10.76 -18.14
C ASP A 140 -2.79 -9.50 -19.02
N SER A 141 -3.75 -9.30 -19.92
CA SER A 141 -3.89 -8.06 -20.71
C SER A 141 -4.70 -6.97 -20.00
N GLN A 142 -5.23 -7.25 -18.81
CA GLN A 142 -6.21 -6.40 -18.13
C GLN A 142 -5.55 -5.27 -17.34
N LEU A 143 -4.38 -5.53 -16.76
CA LEU A 143 -3.72 -4.62 -15.84
C LEU A 143 -2.20 -4.71 -15.98
N VAL A 144 -1.56 -3.57 -16.07
CA VAL A 144 -0.11 -3.39 -16.00
C VAL A 144 0.15 -2.30 -14.98
N PHE A 145 0.98 -2.61 -13.99
CA PHE A 145 1.46 -1.66 -13.00
C PHE A 145 2.88 -1.27 -13.36
N MET A 146 3.10 0.04 -13.51
CA MET A 146 4.37 0.58 -13.94
C MET A 146 4.87 1.65 -12.96
N GLU A 147 6.18 1.73 -12.83
CA GLU A 147 6.89 2.69 -12.01
C GLU A 147 7.83 3.51 -12.87
N ARG A 148 7.86 4.82 -12.64
CA ARG A 148 8.95 5.69 -13.04
C ARG A 148 9.75 6.04 -11.77
N PRO A 149 10.94 5.44 -11.56
CA PRO A 149 11.71 5.65 -10.35
C PRO A 149 12.09 7.13 -10.16
N GLY A 150 12.01 7.59 -8.92
CA GLY A 150 12.56 8.87 -8.50
C GLY A 150 14.05 8.81 -8.14
N GLU A 151 14.54 9.85 -7.45
CA GLU A 151 15.92 9.92 -6.97
C GLU A 151 16.20 8.87 -5.89
N SER A 152 15.17 8.41 -5.18
CA SER A 152 15.32 7.32 -4.21
C SER A 152 15.56 5.94 -4.84
N GLY A 153 15.44 5.82 -6.17
CA GLY A 153 15.81 4.62 -6.94
C GLY A 153 14.77 3.50 -6.95
N GLY A 154 13.52 3.82 -6.63
CA GLY A 154 12.36 2.93 -6.88
C GLY A 154 12.44 1.58 -6.20
N LEU A 155 11.80 0.57 -6.83
CA LEU A 155 11.68 -0.78 -6.29
C LEU A 155 13.05 -1.39 -6.00
N GLN A 156 14.03 -1.15 -6.88
CA GLN A 156 15.38 -1.70 -6.75
C GLN A 156 16.06 -1.27 -5.43
N ASN A 157 15.96 0.00 -5.07
CA ASN A 157 16.53 0.48 -3.81
C ASN A 157 15.66 0.11 -2.61
N TYR A 158 14.34 -0.06 -2.78
CA TYR A 158 13.49 -0.61 -1.74
C TYR A 158 13.87 -2.04 -1.37
N LEU A 159 14.12 -2.91 -2.35
CA LEU A 159 14.61 -4.27 -2.11
C LEU A 159 15.96 -4.27 -1.39
N LYS A 160 16.91 -3.42 -1.82
CA LYS A 160 18.20 -3.26 -1.12
C LYS A 160 18.02 -2.79 0.33
N PHE A 161 17.09 -1.87 0.57
CA PHE A 161 16.75 -1.40 1.91
C PHE A 161 16.24 -2.55 2.79
N LEU A 162 15.32 -3.39 2.28
CA LEU A 162 14.83 -4.56 3.01
C LEU A 162 15.94 -5.57 3.32
N THR A 163 16.79 -5.88 2.33
CA THR A 163 17.91 -6.82 2.49
C THR A 163 18.95 -6.30 3.48
N ALA A 164 19.32 -5.01 3.39
CA ALA A 164 20.27 -4.39 4.32
C ALA A 164 19.74 -4.40 5.76
N ARG A 165 18.46 -4.05 5.97
CA ARG A 165 17.82 -4.12 7.30
C ARG A 165 17.80 -5.55 7.85
N THR A 166 17.60 -6.55 6.99
CA THR A 166 17.63 -7.96 7.39
C THR A 166 19.04 -8.39 7.82
N GLN A 167 20.06 -8.01 7.05
CA GLN A 167 21.46 -8.30 7.38
C GLN A 167 21.91 -7.61 8.69
N ASP A 168 21.50 -6.36 8.91
CA ASP A 168 21.84 -5.63 10.13
C ASP A 168 21.12 -6.19 11.36
N TRP A 169 19.88 -6.65 11.21
CA TRP A 169 19.19 -7.40 12.26
C TRP A 169 19.91 -8.70 12.61
N GLN A 170 20.35 -9.47 11.60
CA GLN A 170 21.07 -10.74 11.81
C GLN A 170 22.39 -10.55 12.56
N LYS A 171 23.18 -9.51 12.23
CA LYS A 171 24.44 -9.22 12.93
C LYS A 171 24.26 -8.92 14.42
N ASN A 172 23.09 -8.40 14.80
CA ASN A 172 22.77 -8.03 16.18
C ASN A 172 22.09 -9.15 16.96
N GLN A 173 21.94 -10.34 16.38
CA GLN A 173 21.31 -11.51 16.98
C GLN A 173 22.37 -12.58 17.27
N PRO A 174 22.84 -12.74 18.52
CA PRO A 174 23.92 -13.66 18.86
C PRO A 174 23.60 -15.13 18.59
N ASP A 175 22.31 -15.50 18.59
CA ASP A 175 21.85 -16.87 18.33
C ASP A 175 21.50 -17.14 16.85
N PHE A 176 21.49 -16.10 16.00
CA PHE A 176 21.13 -16.19 14.58
C PHE A 176 22.41 -16.20 13.72
N ALA A 177 23.09 -17.35 13.68
CA ALA A 177 24.39 -17.50 13.02
C ALA A 177 24.35 -17.03 11.53
N VAL A 178 25.24 -16.10 11.21
CA VAL A 178 25.42 -15.40 9.91
C VAL A 178 25.76 -16.35 8.75
N ASP A 179 26.15 -17.59 9.03
CA ASP A 179 26.69 -18.55 8.05
C ASP A 179 25.75 -19.73 7.72
N LYS A 180 24.47 -19.71 8.10
CA LYS A 180 23.51 -20.68 7.54
C LYS A 180 22.94 -20.11 6.24
N PRO A 181 23.36 -20.56 5.05
CA PRO A 181 22.60 -20.28 3.83
C PRO A 181 21.16 -20.74 4.07
N PHE A 182 20.17 -19.89 3.79
CA PHE A 182 18.76 -20.26 3.85
C PHE A 182 18.58 -21.54 3.00
N PRO A 183 18.27 -22.70 3.60
CA PRO A 183 18.29 -23.94 2.85
C PRO A 183 17.05 -24.01 1.95
N SER A 184 17.27 -24.20 0.66
CA SER A 184 16.30 -24.83 -0.22
C SER A 184 16.27 -26.32 0.14
N THR A 185 15.14 -26.75 0.71
CA THR A 185 14.76 -28.15 1.02
C THR A 185 15.45 -28.85 2.22
N GLY A 186 14.63 -29.24 3.21
CA GLY A 186 14.91 -30.33 4.14
C GLY A 186 15.44 -29.96 5.53
N GLY A 187 14.54 -29.60 6.47
CA GLY A 187 14.79 -29.76 7.92
C GLY A 187 14.85 -28.50 8.80
N GLN A 188 14.72 -27.29 8.25
CA GLN A 188 14.60 -26.05 9.03
C GLN A 188 13.25 -25.35 8.74
N PRO A 189 12.65 -24.67 9.73
CA PRO A 189 11.43 -23.88 9.52
C PRO A 189 11.61 -22.81 8.43
N PRO A 190 10.58 -22.52 7.62
CA PRO A 190 10.67 -21.57 6.49
C PRO A 190 10.93 -20.13 6.96
N VAL A 191 11.43 -19.29 6.04
CA VAL A 191 11.32 -17.83 6.18
C VAL A 191 9.93 -17.42 5.74
N SER A 192 9.27 -16.63 6.56
CA SER A 192 7.87 -16.30 6.38
C SER A 192 7.64 -14.80 6.35
N SER A 193 6.50 -14.39 5.81
CA SER A 193 6.06 -13.01 5.85
C SER A 193 4.61 -12.86 6.31
N ILE A 194 4.32 -11.67 6.82
CA ILE A 194 2.97 -11.18 7.04
C ILE A 194 2.90 -9.78 6.45
N VAL A 195 1.79 -9.45 5.80
CA VAL A 195 1.48 -8.08 5.37
C VAL A 195 0.19 -7.66 6.06
N MET A 196 0.19 -6.52 6.75
CA MET A 196 -1.01 -6.00 7.42
C MET A 196 -1.08 -4.48 7.41
N HIS A 197 -2.30 -3.96 7.47
CA HIS A 197 -2.53 -2.53 7.67
C HIS A 197 -2.30 -2.12 9.13
N ALA A 198 -2.61 -2.95 10.14
CA ALA A 198 -2.41 -2.59 11.55
C ALA A 198 -3.05 -1.24 11.95
N ASN A 199 -4.25 -0.94 11.45
CA ASN A 199 -4.94 0.34 11.61
C ASN A 199 -6.19 0.23 12.52
N PRO A 200 -6.05 0.15 13.86
CA PRO A 200 -4.82 0.02 14.63
C PRO A 200 -4.33 -1.43 14.75
N PHE A 201 -3.17 -1.63 15.39
CA PHE A 201 -2.65 -2.95 15.72
C PHE A 201 -3.55 -3.61 16.80
N THR A 202 -3.88 -4.89 16.66
CA THR A 202 -4.89 -5.57 17.50
C THR A 202 -4.31 -6.86 18.06
N LEU A 203 -4.97 -7.47 19.05
CA LEU A 203 -4.58 -8.79 19.53
C LEU A 203 -4.69 -9.86 18.44
N GLY A 204 -5.59 -9.69 17.46
CA GLY A 204 -5.66 -10.57 16.30
C GLY A 204 -4.42 -10.47 15.39
N HIS A 205 -3.87 -9.26 15.23
CA HIS A 205 -2.62 -9.05 14.50
C HIS A 205 -1.42 -9.66 15.25
N LEU A 206 -1.37 -9.49 16.57
CA LEU A 206 -0.34 -10.08 17.42
C LEU A 206 -0.38 -11.60 17.39
N TYR A 207 -1.57 -12.20 17.50
CA TYR A 207 -1.77 -13.65 17.38
C TYR A 207 -1.26 -14.20 16.05
N LEU A 208 -1.54 -13.51 14.93
CA LEU A 208 -1.03 -13.90 13.62
C LEU A 208 0.50 -13.86 13.56
N ALA A 209 1.11 -12.82 14.14
CA ALA A 209 2.57 -12.68 14.23
C ALA A 209 3.22 -13.78 15.08
N GLU A 210 2.64 -14.09 16.25
CA GLU A 210 3.11 -15.18 17.13
C GLU A 210 3.01 -16.54 16.44
N ARG A 211 1.86 -16.82 15.80
CA ARG A 211 1.65 -18.08 15.06
C ARG A 211 2.67 -18.27 13.95
N ALA A 212 2.91 -17.22 13.15
CA ALA A 212 3.91 -17.30 12.09
C ALA A 212 5.31 -17.52 12.68
N ALA A 213 5.65 -16.85 13.79
CA ALA A 213 6.95 -16.96 14.43
C ALA A 213 7.23 -18.35 15.03
N GLU A 214 6.22 -19.01 15.60
CA GLU A 214 6.32 -20.39 16.10
C GLU A 214 6.67 -21.40 15.00
N GLU A 215 6.22 -21.15 13.78
CA GLU A 215 6.32 -22.06 12.64
C GLU A 215 7.43 -21.65 11.63
N SER A 216 8.25 -20.65 11.96
CA SER A 216 9.22 -20.04 11.03
C SER A 216 10.59 -19.82 11.64
N SER A 217 11.62 -19.82 10.81
CA SER A 217 12.97 -19.45 11.24
C SER A 217 13.12 -17.94 11.37
N LEU A 218 12.46 -17.19 10.49
CA LEU A 218 12.39 -15.73 10.49
C LEU A 218 11.03 -15.28 9.96
N VAL A 219 10.47 -14.22 10.54
CA VAL A 219 9.25 -13.58 10.06
C VAL A 219 9.53 -12.13 9.64
N HIS A 220 9.22 -11.81 8.39
CA HIS A 220 9.17 -10.45 7.88
C HIS A 220 7.77 -9.88 8.01
N LEU A 221 7.55 -8.99 8.97
CA LEU A 221 6.27 -8.33 9.21
C LEU A 221 6.24 -6.96 8.50
N PHE A 222 5.48 -6.87 7.42
CA PHE A 222 5.27 -5.64 6.67
C PHE A 222 4.03 -4.89 7.17
N ILE A 223 4.24 -3.62 7.51
CA ILE A 223 3.18 -2.68 7.86
C ILE A 223 2.96 -1.74 6.68
N LEU A 224 1.72 -1.71 6.17
CA LEU A 224 1.37 -0.85 5.03
C LEU A 224 1.70 0.61 5.34
N SER A 225 2.30 1.32 4.40
CA SER A 225 2.74 2.71 4.59
C SER A 225 1.67 3.75 4.26
N GLU A 226 0.46 3.34 3.90
CA GLU A 226 -0.70 4.21 3.65
C GLU A 226 -1.01 5.09 4.88
N GLU A 227 -1.23 6.39 4.68
CA GLU A 227 -1.61 7.27 5.78
C GLU A 227 -3.07 7.07 6.20
N SER A 228 -3.32 7.10 7.51
CA SER A 228 -4.66 7.01 8.08
C SER A 228 -4.86 8.15 9.08
N PRO A 229 -5.98 8.89 9.04
CA PRO A 229 -6.20 10.07 9.89
C PRO A 229 -6.00 9.80 11.38
N ASP A 230 -6.59 8.71 11.89
CA ASP A 230 -6.52 8.35 13.31
C ASP A 230 -5.24 7.57 13.67
N PHE A 231 -4.54 7.02 12.67
CA PHE A 231 -3.43 6.07 12.87
C PHE A 231 -2.35 6.24 11.79
N PRO A 232 -1.55 7.32 11.85
CA PRO A 232 -0.49 7.58 10.89
C PRO A 232 0.47 6.39 10.75
N SER A 233 1.07 6.27 9.57
CA SER A 233 1.94 5.14 9.22
C SER A 233 3.11 4.97 10.19
N ALA A 234 3.76 6.08 10.57
CA ALA A 234 4.89 6.09 11.51
C ALA A 234 4.50 5.58 12.90
N ASP A 235 3.32 5.96 13.40
CA ASP A 235 2.83 5.50 14.69
C ASP A 235 2.48 4.02 14.68
N ARG A 236 1.83 3.54 13.61
CA ARG A 236 1.55 2.11 13.44
C ARG A 236 2.83 1.29 13.47
N LEU A 237 3.87 1.71 12.75
CA LEU A 237 5.18 1.06 12.77
C LEU A 237 5.79 1.02 14.18
N ARG A 238 5.79 2.15 14.89
CA ARG A 238 6.32 2.23 16.27
C ARG A 238 5.58 1.31 17.23
N ILE A 239 4.24 1.34 17.23
CA ILE A 239 3.39 0.50 18.09
C ILE A 239 3.61 -0.98 17.80
N VAL A 240 3.74 -1.35 16.53
CA VAL A 240 4.02 -2.73 16.12
C VAL A 240 5.40 -3.17 16.60
N GLU A 241 6.45 -2.37 16.39
CA GLU A 241 7.80 -2.68 16.88
C GLU A 241 7.83 -2.87 18.40
N GLU A 242 7.22 -1.95 19.15
CA GLU A 242 7.14 -2.04 20.62
C GLU A 242 6.40 -3.32 21.06
N THR A 243 5.26 -3.62 20.44
CA THR A 243 4.42 -4.76 20.83
C THR A 243 5.04 -6.10 20.47
N THR A 244 5.73 -6.18 19.32
CA THR A 244 6.32 -7.41 18.80
C THR A 244 7.78 -7.60 19.19
N GLY A 245 8.40 -6.67 19.91
CA GLY A 245 9.81 -6.75 20.33
C GLY A 245 10.18 -7.96 21.19
N ARG A 246 9.19 -8.68 21.75
CA ARG A 246 9.39 -9.97 22.44
C ARG A 246 9.50 -11.19 21.53
N ILE A 247 9.15 -11.05 20.24
CA ILE A 247 9.24 -12.11 19.25
C ILE A 247 10.65 -12.08 18.66
N SER A 248 11.50 -13.00 19.12
CA SER A 248 12.95 -12.95 18.86
C SER A 248 13.36 -13.16 17.40
N ASN A 249 12.50 -13.77 16.58
CA ASN A 249 12.74 -14.10 15.18
C ASN A 249 11.84 -13.29 14.22
N LEU A 250 11.49 -12.04 14.57
CA LEU A 250 10.64 -11.18 13.75
C LEU A 250 11.32 -9.83 13.44
N ILE A 251 11.19 -9.39 12.19
CA ILE A 251 11.65 -8.08 11.70
C ILE A 251 10.45 -7.30 11.17
N VAL A 252 10.24 -6.10 11.69
CA VAL A 252 9.22 -5.17 11.20
C VAL A 252 9.78 -4.33 10.06
N HIS A 253 9.01 -4.20 8.98
CA HIS A 253 9.35 -3.43 7.79
C HIS A 253 8.18 -2.50 7.39
N PRO A 254 8.46 -1.27 6.94
CA PRO A 254 7.49 -0.50 6.18
C PRO A 254 7.30 -1.12 4.79
N SER A 255 6.08 -1.11 4.27
CA SER A 255 5.81 -1.59 2.90
C SER A 255 6.37 -0.68 1.81
N GLY A 256 6.57 0.61 2.11
CA GLY A 256 6.70 1.61 1.07
C GLY A 256 5.49 1.56 0.11
N PRO A 257 5.65 1.94 -1.16
CA PRO A 257 4.58 1.92 -2.15
C PRO A 257 4.39 0.56 -2.85
N TYR A 258 5.13 -0.50 -2.48
CA TYR A 258 5.20 -1.74 -3.26
C TYR A 258 4.31 -2.90 -2.79
N LEU A 259 3.55 -2.71 -1.70
CA LEU A 259 2.47 -3.62 -1.31
C LEU A 259 1.14 -2.90 -1.52
N VAL A 260 0.36 -3.39 -2.47
CA VAL A 260 -0.74 -2.62 -3.09
C VAL A 260 -1.95 -2.56 -2.17
N SER A 261 -2.25 -1.37 -1.69
CA SER A 261 -3.42 -1.13 -0.84
C SER A 261 -4.70 -0.88 -1.64
N ALA A 262 -5.85 -1.12 -1.01
CA ALA A 262 -7.15 -0.90 -1.66
C ALA A 262 -7.43 0.58 -1.94
N ALA A 263 -6.94 1.50 -1.10
CA ALA A 263 -7.20 2.93 -1.23
C ALA A 263 -6.54 3.57 -2.44
N THR A 264 -5.42 2.98 -2.90
CA THR A 264 -4.64 3.49 -4.02
C THR A 264 -4.88 2.71 -5.32
N PHE A 265 -5.38 1.48 -5.21
CA PHE A 265 -5.68 0.63 -6.36
C PHE A 265 -6.82 1.21 -7.22
N PRO A 266 -6.64 1.36 -8.53
CA PRO A 266 -7.62 2.02 -9.37
C PRO A 266 -8.76 1.09 -9.80
N SER A 267 -9.99 1.57 -9.62
CA SER A 267 -11.21 0.87 -10.06
C SER A 267 -11.77 1.40 -11.40
N TYR A 268 -11.27 2.53 -11.90
CA TYR A 268 -11.89 3.30 -12.99
C TYR A 268 -11.94 2.60 -14.36
N PHE A 269 -11.15 1.56 -14.60
CA PHE A 269 -11.21 0.74 -15.81
C PHE A 269 -11.74 -0.68 -15.56
N ILE A 270 -12.21 -0.97 -14.34
CA ILE A 270 -12.66 -2.30 -13.90
C ILE A 270 -14.19 -2.27 -13.67
N PRO A 271 -14.95 -3.25 -14.20
CA PRO A 271 -16.40 -3.10 -14.29
C PRO A 271 -17.19 -3.42 -13.01
N THR A 272 -16.61 -4.14 -12.04
CA THR A 272 -17.29 -4.65 -10.84
C THR A 272 -16.33 -4.72 -9.66
N GLU A 273 -16.82 -4.47 -8.44
CA GLU A 273 -16.02 -4.50 -7.21
C GLU A 273 -15.30 -5.84 -6.99
N ASP A 274 -15.96 -6.98 -7.19
CA ASP A 274 -15.31 -8.30 -7.05
C ASP A 274 -14.08 -8.44 -7.98
N LYS A 275 -14.18 -7.94 -9.22
CA LYS A 275 -13.03 -7.92 -10.14
C LYS A 275 -11.94 -6.94 -9.69
N VAL A 276 -12.29 -5.82 -9.06
CA VAL A 276 -11.31 -4.88 -8.49
C VAL A 276 -10.52 -5.61 -7.40
N THR A 277 -11.21 -6.25 -6.47
CA THR A 277 -10.58 -7.03 -5.38
C THR A 277 -9.69 -8.15 -5.91
N ALA A 278 -10.17 -8.94 -6.88
CA ALA A 278 -9.39 -10.03 -7.47
C ALA A 278 -8.13 -9.53 -8.21
N LEU A 279 -8.26 -8.46 -9.03
CA LEU A 279 -7.13 -7.89 -9.76
C LEU A 279 -6.11 -7.25 -8.82
N GLN A 280 -6.57 -6.57 -7.76
CA GLN A 280 -5.71 -6.04 -6.72
C GLN A 280 -4.90 -7.15 -6.06
N ALA A 281 -5.57 -8.22 -5.62
CA ALA A 281 -4.93 -9.36 -4.98
C ALA A 281 -3.90 -10.04 -5.86
N GLN A 282 -4.23 -10.24 -7.15
CA GLN A 282 -3.31 -10.84 -8.11
C GLN A 282 -2.09 -9.94 -8.35
N LEU A 283 -2.29 -8.63 -8.45
CA LEU A 283 -1.18 -7.70 -8.62
C LEU A 283 -0.25 -7.67 -7.40
N ASP A 284 -0.81 -7.52 -6.19
CA ASP A 284 -0.05 -7.55 -4.93
C ASP A 284 0.73 -8.86 -4.81
N ALA A 285 0.08 -10.00 -5.05
CA ALA A 285 0.71 -11.31 -5.01
C ALA A 285 1.84 -11.43 -6.05
N LYS A 286 1.67 -10.92 -7.26
CA LYS A 286 2.71 -10.97 -8.30
C LYS A 286 3.92 -10.10 -7.97
N ILE A 287 3.70 -8.88 -7.46
CA ILE A 287 4.81 -8.02 -7.03
C ILE A 287 5.56 -8.69 -5.89
N PHE A 288 4.83 -9.21 -4.91
CA PHE A 288 5.41 -9.90 -3.77
C PHE A 288 6.23 -11.13 -4.19
N LEU A 289 5.65 -12.01 -5.01
CA LEU A 289 6.28 -13.24 -5.47
C LEU A 289 7.51 -12.98 -6.36
N SER A 290 7.43 -11.98 -7.25
CA SER A 290 8.50 -11.75 -8.24
C SER A 290 9.68 -10.96 -7.67
N HIS A 291 9.45 -10.11 -6.66
CA HIS A 291 10.44 -9.13 -6.21
C HIS A 291 10.77 -9.24 -4.73
N ILE A 292 9.77 -9.18 -3.86
CA ILE A 292 9.98 -9.09 -2.41
C ILE A 292 10.38 -10.45 -1.82
N ALA A 293 9.68 -11.52 -2.20
CA ALA A 293 9.94 -12.85 -1.66
C ALA A 293 11.35 -13.36 -2.00
N PRO A 294 11.85 -13.25 -3.25
CA PRO A 294 13.22 -13.64 -3.58
C PRO A 294 14.28 -12.79 -2.86
N ALA A 295 14.08 -11.48 -2.74
CA ALA A 295 15.03 -10.57 -2.09
C ALA A 295 15.25 -10.87 -0.60
N LEU A 296 14.26 -11.50 0.04
CA LEU A 296 14.27 -11.86 1.46
C LEU A 296 14.23 -13.38 1.70
N SER A 297 14.36 -14.20 0.66
CA SER A 297 14.26 -15.67 0.74
C SER A 297 12.98 -16.19 1.39
N ILE A 298 11.87 -15.46 1.25
CA ILE A 298 10.57 -15.81 1.83
C ILE A 298 9.96 -16.98 1.07
N GLN A 299 9.52 -17.99 1.82
CA GLN A 299 8.93 -19.23 1.30
C GLN A 299 7.44 -19.35 1.66
N ARG A 300 6.98 -18.62 2.67
CA ARG A 300 5.61 -18.69 3.17
C ARG A 300 5.06 -17.29 3.46
N ARG A 301 3.80 -17.04 3.12
CA ARG A 301 3.07 -15.82 3.50
C ARG A 301 1.86 -16.22 4.34
N TYR A 302 1.71 -15.59 5.50
CA TYR A 302 0.57 -15.79 6.39
C TYR A 302 -0.47 -14.70 6.18
N VAL A 303 -1.74 -15.11 6.12
CA VAL A 303 -2.91 -14.22 6.08
C VAL A 303 -3.96 -14.73 7.06
N GLY A 304 -4.79 -13.83 7.58
CA GLY A 304 -5.94 -14.20 8.42
C GLY A 304 -7.17 -14.54 7.58
N THR A 305 -8.04 -15.42 8.09
CA THR A 305 -9.41 -15.56 7.58
C THR A 305 -10.27 -14.34 7.96
N GLU A 306 -11.21 -13.95 7.10
CA GLU A 306 -12.28 -13.01 7.41
C GLU A 306 -13.61 -13.59 6.90
N PRO A 307 -14.23 -14.51 7.68
CA PRO A 307 -15.36 -15.31 7.20
C PRO A 307 -16.60 -14.49 6.83
N LEU A 308 -16.71 -13.26 7.35
CA LEU A 308 -17.82 -12.34 7.06
C LEU A 308 -17.54 -11.39 5.88
N SER A 309 -16.35 -11.45 5.27
CA SER A 309 -15.95 -10.57 4.17
C SER A 309 -15.75 -11.35 2.88
N ASN A 310 -16.71 -11.21 1.95
CA ASN A 310 -16.57 -11.75 0.60
C ASN A 310 -15.29 -11.24 -0.09
N ALA A 311 -15.01 -9.94 0.04
CA ALA A 311 -13.83 -9.32 -0.55
C ALA A 311 -12.53 -9.95 -0.03
N THR A 312 -12.41 -10.19 1.28
CA THR A 312 -11.20 -10.81 1.84
C THR A 312 -11.05 -12.26 1.41
N ASN A 313 -12.14 -13.02 1.32
CA ASN A 313 -12.10 -14.39 0.81
C ASN A 313 -11.63 -14.41 -0.65
N LEU A 314 -12.20 -13.55 -1.49
CA LEU A 314 -11.79 -13.41 -2.90
C LEU A 314 -10.33 -12.99 -3.03
N TYR A 315 -9.86 -12.09 -2.15
CA TYR A 315 -8.47 -11.67 -2.11
C TYR A 315 -7.53 -12.84 -1.78
N ASN A 316 -7.87 -13.65 -0.76
CA ASN A 316 -7.09 -14.83 -0.38
C ASN A 316 -7.10 -15.92 -1.48
N GLU A 317 -8.23 -16.16 -2.12
CA GLU A 317 -8.34 -17.12 -3.24
C GLU A 317 -7.49 -16.68 -4.43
N ALA A 318 -7.55 -15.41 -4.81
CA ALA A 318 -6.75 -14.83 -5.87
C ALA A 318 -5.25 -14.91 -5.57
N MET A 319 -4.84 -14.57 -4.34
CA MET A 319 -3.44 -14.71 -3.90
C MET A 319 -2.96 -16.16 -3.94
N LYS A 320 -3.78 -17.10 -3.46
CA LYS A 320 -3.49 -18.54 -3.50
C LYS A 320 -3.27 -19.03 -4.92
N ALA A 321 -4.09 -18.56 -5.86
CA ALA A 321 -3.95 -18.90 -7.28
C ALA A 321 -2.65 -18.37 -7.89
N VAL A 322 -2.21 -17.15 -7.52
CA VAL A 322 -0.94 -16.58 -8.00
C VAL A 322 0.27 -17.30 -7.41
N PHE A 323 0.26 -17.59 -6.11
CA PHE A 323 1.41 -18.24 -5.47
C PHE A 323 1.57 -19.70 -5.88
N ALA A 324 0.46 -20.41 -6.14
CA ALA A 324 0.44 -21.79 -6.59
C ALA A 324 1.42 -22.68 -5.80
N ASN A 325 2.47 -23.19 -6.44
CA ASN A 325 3.51 -24.03 -5.82
C ASN A 325 4.84 -23.27 -5.59
N GLU A 326 4.90 -21.99 -5.94
CA GLU A 326 6.13 -21.18 -5.82
C GLU A 326 6.29 -20.58 -4.42
N LEU A 327 5.19 -20.33 -3.72
CA LEU A 327 5.18 -19.79 -2.36
C LEU A 327 3.99 -20.34 -1.57
N GLU A 328 4.20 -20.76 -0.32
CA GLU A 328 3.14 -21.33 0.49
C GLU A 328 2.26 -20.23 1.11
N LEU A 329 0.96 -20.21 0.79
CA LEU A 329 -0.01 -19.37 1.49
C LEU A 329 -0.59 -20.12 2.69
N VAL A 330 -0.33 -19.62 3.90
CA VAL A 330 -0.96 -20.15 5.12
C VAL A 330 -2.07 -19.21 5.57
N ILE A 331 -3.29 -19.73 5.57
CA ILE A 331 -4.48 -19.01 6.00
C ILE A 331 -4.79 -19.41 7.45
N VAL A 332 -4.60 -18.48 8.38
CA VAL A 332 -4.78 -18.71 9.81
C VAL A 332 -6.21 -18.38 10.21
N PRO A 333 -6.92 -19.28 10.92
CA PRO A 333 -8.23 -18.99 11.50
C PRO A 333 -8.19 -17.75 12.37
N ARG A 334 -9.24 -16.94 12.28
CA ARG A 334 -9.29 -15.66 12.98
C ARG A 334 -9.23 -15.85 14.49
N PHE A 335 -8.41 -15.02 15.15
CA PHE A 335 -8.43 -14.89 16.60
C PHE A 335 -9.80 -14.40 17.09
N GLN A 336 -10.34 -15.10 18.08
CA GLN A 336 -11.58 -14.75 18.76
C GLN A 336 -11.26 -14.26 20.17
N SER A 337 -12.00 -13.25 20.65
CA SER A 337 -11.93 -12.83 22.05
C SER A 337 -12.46 -13.93 22.97
N ALA A 338 -12.27 -13.76 24.29
CA ALA A 338 -12.80 -14.69 25.29
C ALA A 338 -14.32 -14.91 25.19
N ASP A 339 -15.05 -13.91 24.67
CA ASP A 339 -16.49 -13.94 24.46
C ASP A 339 -16.89 -14.52 23.09
N GLY A 340 -15.94 -15.10 22.34
CA GLY A 340 -16.14 -15.72 21.04
C GLY A 340 -16.30 -14.75 19.87
N GLN A 341 -16.14 -13.44 20.09
CA GLN A 341 -16.30 -12.44 19.05
C GLN A 341 -15.00 -12.26 18.24
N PRO A 342 -15.09 -12.12 16.91
CA PRO A 342 -13.92 -11.89 16.08
C PRO A 342 -13.26 -10.54 16.40
N VAL A 343 -11.95 -10.53 16.68
CA VAL A 343 -11.21 -9.28 16.86
C VAL A 343 -10.96 -8.67 15.48
N SER A 344 -11.39 -7.42 15.27
CA SER A 344 -11.21 -6.70 13.99
C SER A 344 -10.76 -5.27 14.23
N ALA A 345 -9.90 -4.75 13.34
CA ALA A 345 -9.47 -3.36 13.42
C ALA A 345 -10.63 -2.37 13.20
N SER A 346 -11.60 -2.71 12.33
CA SER A 346 -12.83 -1.92 12.15
C SER A 346 -13.68 -1.85 13.41
N GLY A 347 -13.86 -2.98 14.12
CA GLY A 347 -14.54 -3.02 15.40
C GLY A 347 -13.84 -2.18 16.47
N VAL A 348 -12.50 -2.23 16.51
CA VAL A 348 -11.70 -1.36 17.39
C VAL A 348 -11.91 0.11 17.08
N ARG A 349 -11.91 0.53 15.81
CA ARG A 349 -12.22 1.93 15.44
C ARG A 349 -13.66 2.34 15.78
N GLY A 350 -14.61 1.40 15.74
CA GLY A 350 -15.98 1.62 16.24
C GLY A 350 -15.98 1.94 17.73
N LEU A 351 -15.41 1.06 18.55
CA LEU A 351 -15.32 1.22 20.00
C LEU A 351 -14.49 2.44 20.42
N TYR A 352 -13.49 2.81 19.63
CA TYR A 352 -12.70 4.03 19.83
C TYR A 352 -13.58 5.28 19.69
N ARG A 353 -14.40 5.37 18.64
CA ARG A 353 -15.35 6.48 18.46
C ARG A 353 -16.46 6.52 19.52
N GLU A 354 -16.80 5.36 20.07
CA GLU A 354 -17.80 5.23 21.15
C GLU A 354 -17.20 5.37 22.55
N GLU A 355 -15.90 5.67 22.67
CA GLU A 355 -15.18 5.82 23.95
C GLU A 355 -15.27 4.60 24.87
N ASN A 356 -15.45 3.40 24.29
CA ASN A 356 -15.60 2.18 25.06
C ASN A 356 -14.23 1.58 25.43
N TRP A 357 -13.51 2.28 26.30
CA TRP A 357 -12.17 1.94 26.76
C TRP A 357 -12.06 0.56 27.43
N GLN A 358 -13.14 0.13 28.08
CA GLN A 358 -13.20 -1.16 28.74
C GLN A 358 -13.18 -2.31 27.73
N GLU A 359 -13.98 -2.22 26.66
CA GLU A 359 -13.97 -3.23 25.60
C GLU A 359 -12.71 -3.13 24.72
N LEU A 360 -12.22 -1.92 24.44
CA LEU A 360 -10.96 -1.72 23.70
C LEU A 360 -9.79 -2.46 24.35
N ALA A 361 -9.67 -2.38 25.68
CA ALA A 361 -8.59 -3.02 26.43
C ALA A 361 -8.57 -4.56 26.27
N LYS A 362 -9.68 -5.17 25.86
CA LYS A 362 -9.78 -6.62 25.58
C LYS A 362 -9.39 -6.99 24.15
N LEU A 363 -9.27 -6.02 23.24
CA LEU A 363 -9.10 -6.25 21.80
C LEU A 363 -7.74 -5.80 21.26
N VAL A 364 -7.04 -4.92 21.98
CA VAL A 364 -5.76 -4.37 21.54
C VAL A 364 -4.64 -4.59 22.57
N PRO A 365 -3.37 -4.65 22.13
CA PRO A 365 -2.23 -4.69 23.03
C PRO A 365 -2.12 -3.43 23.90
N PRO A 366 -1.44 -3.49 25.06
CA PRO A 366 -1.28 -2.35 25.97
C PRO A 366 -0.70 -1.09 25.30
N ALA A 367 0.31 -1.24 24.43
CA ALA A 367 0.91 -0.11 23.71
C ALA A 367 -0.09 0.58 22.77
N THR A 368 -0.94 -0.19 22.08
CA THR A 368 -2.03 0.37 21.27
C THR A 368 -3.06 1.07 22.14
N LEU A 369 -3.47 0.49 23.27
CA LEU A 369 -4.41 1.13 24.19
C LEU A 369 -3.86 2.45 24.75
N ALA A 370 -2.58 2.48 25.10
CA ALA A 370 -1.90 3.68 25.58
C ALA A 370 -1.90 4.77 24.49
N TYR A 371 -1.54 4.42 23.26
CA TYR A 371 -1.57 5.34 22.12
C TYR A 371 -2.97 5.93 21.90
N LEU A 372 -4.02 5.08 21.88
CA LEU A 372 -5.41 5.51 21.71
C LEU A 372 -5.83 6.51 22.79
N LYS A 373 -5.44 6.29 24.05
CA LYS A 373 -5.76 7.22 25.15
C LYS A 373 -4.99 8.54 25.06
N GLU A 374 -3.73 8.49 24.61
CA GLU A 374 -2.88 9.67 24.45
C GLU A 374 -3.37 10.57 23.31
N HIS A 375 -3.82 9.97 22.21
CA HIS A 375 -4.26 10.67 20.99
C HIS A 375 -5.78 10.89 20.95
N TRP A 376 -6.47 10.58 22.06
CA TRP A 376 -7.86 10.93 22.24
C TRP A 376 -7.98 12.44 22.44
N ASN A 377 -8.43 13.16 21.41
CA ASN A 377 -8.77 14.56 21.54
C ASN A 377 -10.28 14.67 21.83
N GLU A 378 -10.64 15.19 23.01
CA GLU A 378 -12.00 15.63 23.28
C GLU A 378 -12.39 16.72 22.26
N GLY A 379 -13.17 16.38 21.23
CA GLY A 379 -13.89 17.39 20.43
C GLY A 379 -13.54 17.58 18.95
N VAL A 380 -13.15 16.54 18.20
CA VAL A 380 -13.25 16.60 16.71
C VAL A 380 -14.39 15.71 16.23
N GLN A 381 -15.61 16.06 16.65
CA GLN A 381 -16.83 15.73 15.91
C GLN A 381 -17.31 17.00 15.22
N GLU A 382 -16.78 17.29 14.05
CA GLU A 382 -17.47 18.08 13.02
C GLU A 382 -16.64 17.96 11.74
N HIS A 383 -17.05 17.04 10.86
CA HIS A 383 -17.11 17.17 9.40
C HIS A 383 -17.25 15.77 8.78
N GLY A 384 -18.51 15.40 8.58
CA GLY A 384 -18.91 14.20 7.87
C GLY A 384 -20.40 14.29 7.50
N GLU A 385 -20.71 15.18 6.55
CA GLU A 385 -21.80 14.97 5.58
C GLU A 385 -21.18 14.63 4.23
#